data_AF-A0A5B0S3I2-F1
#
_entry.id   AF-A0A5B0S3I2-F1
#
_cell.length_a   1.000
_cell.length_b   1.000
_cell.length_c   1.000
_cell.angle_alpha   90.00
_cell.angle_beta   90.00
_cell.angle_gamma   90.00
#
_symmetry.space_group_name_H-M   'P 1'
#
loop_
_entity.id
_entity.type
_entity.pdbx_description
1 polymer ?
#
loop_
_entity_poly.entity_id
_entity_poly.type
_entity_poly.pdbx_seq_one_letter_code
_entity_poly.pdbx_strand_id
1 'polypeptide(L)'
;MKDWCIVFVGAYDELLLIPGVFKPPEESLNRTPVFRITQIYVSTLGSVLNGRHHWNIPKKLARFEFTPVEGTTNKLNVKIYGLKSFRFTRSSGSTGWYFDPEFFDTPFFNMTIHRHLAPLNIPVDLGKLPILDLTLLQPPLQTVDDDDHQPLEPDLLHLNPPIVDHSEWKRTKLAIKGRCGLCSFKGNLQPGNRKAQFADGEHFPDIKPYRIGFHFPRISLTVLPASSILASSDPLSEKH
;
A
#
# COMPACT_ATOMS: atom_id res chain seq x y z
N MET A 1 -0.86 16.64 -27.36
CA MET A 1 -1.18 15.20 -27.40
C MET A 1 -0.97 14.70 -25.99
N LYS A 2 -2.02 14.34 -25.25
CA LYS A 2 -1.92 13.91 -23.85
C LYS A 2 -1.80 12.39 -23.84
N ASP A 3 -0.57 11.90 -23.84
CA ASP A 3 -0.28 10.47 -23.76
C ASP A 3 -0.56 9.99 -22.34
N TRP A 4 -1.79 9.55 -22.09
CA TRP A 4 -2.13 8.82 -20.88
C TRP A 4 -1.57 7.41 -21.01
N CYS A 5 -0.38 7.17 -20.47
CA CYS A 5 0.12 5.81 -20.28
C CYS A 5 -0.66 5.18 -19.12
N ILE A 6 -1.62 4.31 -19.43
CA ILE A 6 -2.21 3.42 -18.44
C ILE A 6 -1.12 2.41 -18.07
N VAL A 7 -0.35 2.69 -17.02
CA VAL A 7 0.69 1.76 -16.55
C VAL A 7 0.00 0.63 -15.78
N PHE A 8 -0.36 -0.45 -16.49
CA PHE A 8 -0.80 -1.69 -15.85
C PHE A 8 0.38 -2.28 -15.08
N VAL A 9 0.23 -2.38 -13.76
CA VAL A 9 1.24 -3.01 -12.89
C VAL A 9 1.07 -4.54 -12.83
N GLY A 10 0.00 -5.08 -13.42
CA GLY A 10 -0.34 -6.51 -13.34
C GLY A 10 -0.89 -6.91 -11.97
N ALA A 11 -1.05 -8.22 -11.75
CA ALA A 11 -1.46 -8.77 -10.47
C ALA A 11 -0.31 -8.73 -9.46
N TYR A 12 -0.61 -8.34 -8.23
CA TYR A 12 0.34 -8.34 -7.11
C TYR A 12 -0.46 -8.49 -5.80
N ASP A 13 0.25 -8.74 -4.71
CA ASP A 13 -0.28 -8.88 -3.36
C ASP A 13 -0.05 -7.59 -2.57
N GLU A 14 -0.96 -7.23 -1.66
CA GLU A 14 -0.81 -6.07 -0.79
C GLU A 14 -1.18 -6.37 0.67
N LEU A 15 -0.45 -5.76 1.60
CA LEU A 15 -0.87 -5.52 2.98
C LEU A 15 -0.88 -4.01 3.19
N LEU A 16 -2.01 -3.44 3.61
CA LEU A 16 -2.14 -2.00 3.83
C LEU A 16 -2.75 -1.70 5.21
N LEU A 17 -2.30 -0.60 5.80
CA LEU A 17 -2.81 -0.06 7.06
C LEU A 17 -3.43 1.32 6.84
N ILE A 18 -4.74 1.40 7.07
CA ILE A 18 -5.50 2.65 7.10
C ILE A 18 -5.98 2.83 8.55
N PRO A 19 -5.28 3.64 9.37
CA PRO A 19 -5.65 3.80 10.77
C PRO A 19 -6.89 4.67 10.96
N GLY A 20 -7.28 5.46 9.95
CA GLY A 20 -8.45 6.31 10.01
C GLY A 20 -8.44 7.43 8.98
N VAL A 21 -9.23 8.46 9.25
CA VAL A 21 -9.32 9.68 8.45
C VAL A 21 -8.37 10.76 8.97
N PHE A 22 -7.77 11.51 8.06
CA PHE A 22 -6.83 12.59 8.35
C PHE A 22 -7.33 13.90 7.75
N LYS A 23 -7.07 15.00 8.45
CA LYS A 23 -7.31 16.34 7.90
C LYS A 23 -6.25 16.65 6.84
N PRO A 24 -6.66 17.21 5.68
CA PRO A 24 -5.73 17.83 4.74
C PRO A 24 -4.99 19.03 5.36
N PRO A 25 -3.87 19.49 4.77
CA PRO A 25 -3.22 20.75 5.13
C PRO A 25 -4.20 21.92 5.15
N GLU A 26 -3.90 22.96 5.93
CA GLU A 26 -4.79 24.12 6.08
C GLU A 26 -4.97 24.87 4.75
N GLU A 27 -3.95 24.84 3.90
CA GLU A 27 -3.87 25.46 2.58
C GLU A 27 -4.65 24.69 1.51
N SER A 28 -5.19 23.52 1.84
CA SER A 28 -5.98 22.70 0.92
C SER A 28 -7.32 23.37 0.58
N LEU A 29 -7.64 23.46 -0.71
CA LEU A 29 -8.94 23.92 -1.20
C LEU A 29 -10.11 23.10 -0.62
N ASN A 30 -9.88 21.83 -0.33
CA ASN A 30 -10.85 20.93 0.30
C ASN A 30 -10.28 20.38 1.61
N ARG A 31 -10.86 20.79 2.74
CA ARG A 31 -10.44 20.40 4.10
C ARG A 31 -11.21 19.21 4.68
N THR A 32 -12.03 18.54 3.89
CA THR A 32 -12.79 17.36 4.34
C THR A 32 -11.83 16.23 4.70
N PRO A 33 -11.90 15.70 5.95
CA PRO A 33 -11.10 14.55 6.37
C PRO A 33 -11.42 13.32 5.53
N VAL A 34 -10.39 12.60 5.10
CA VAL A 34 -10.52 11.37 4.30
C VAL A 34 -9.46 10.36 4.72
N PHE A 35 -9.60 9.12 4.27
CA PHE A 35 -8.70 8.03 4.67
C PHE A 35 -7.27 8.28 4.21
N ARG A 36 -6.30 7.76 4.97
CA ARG A 36 -4.89 7.76 4.58
C ARG A 36 -4.27 6.39 4.82
N ILE A 37 -3.54 5.89 3.83
CA ILE A 37 -2.69 4.71 4.01
C ILE A 37 -1.39 5.20 4.66
N THR A 38 -1.09 4.70 5.85
CA THR A 38 0.13 5.08 6.57
C THR A 38 1.27 4.09 6.32
N GLN A 39 0.93 2.82 6.07
CA GLN A 39 1.89 1.79 5.71
C GLN A 39 1.27 0.85 4.68
N ILE A 40 2.05 0.46 3.68
CA ILE A 40 1.63 -0.49 2.67
C ILE A 40 2.81 -1.25 2.10
N TYR A 41 2.66 -2.55 2.01
CA TYR A 41 3.61 -3.51 1.47
C TYR A 41 3.01 -4.15 0.23
N VAL A 42 3.82 -4.34 -0.82
CA VAL A 42 3.38 -4.93 -2.10
C VAL A 42 4.41 -5.93 -2.64
N SER A 43 3.97 -6.91 -3.44
CA SER A 43 4.85 -7.99 -3.92
C SER A 43 5.67 -7.67 -5.17
N THR A 44 5.47 -6.51 -5.81
CA THR A 44 6.20 -6.15 -7.04
C THR A 44 6.81 -4.75 -6.98
N LEU A 45 8.04 -4.63 -7.50
CA LEU A 45 8.75 -3.34 -7.58
C LEU A 45 8.01 -2.33 -8.47
N GLY A 46 7.40 -2.81 -9.57
CA GLY A 46 6.58 -1.95 -10.43
C GLY A 46 5.42 -1.30 -9.68
N SER A 47 4.80 -2.01 -8.73
CA SER A 47 3.74 -1.45 -7.88
C SER A 47 4.28 -0.40 -6.93
N VAL A 48 5.45 -0.64 -6.34
CA VAL A 48 6.14 0.34 -5.48
C VAL A 48 6.38 1.63 -6.25
N LEU A 49 7.08 1.55 -7.38
CA LEU A 49 7.47 2.71 -8.17
C LEU A 49 6.26 3.47 -8.69
N ASN A 50 5.31 2.77 -9.31
CA ASN A 50 4.12 3.40 -9.89
C ASN A 50 3.23 4.04 -8.82
N GLY A 51 3.05 3.37 -7.68
CA GLY A 51 2.27 3.84 -6.54
C GLY A 51 2.82 5.10 -5.90
N ARG A 52 4.14 5.13 -5.70
CA ARG A 52 4.85 6.28 -5.13
C ARG A 52 4.83 7.47 -6.10
N HIS A 53 5.13 7.22 -7.37
CA HIS A 53 5.23 8.27 -8.39
C HIS A 53 3.91 9.00 -8.66
N HIS A 54 2.80 8.28 -8.83
CA HIS A 54 1.55 8.91 -9.28
C HIS A 54 0.57 9.28 -8.16
N TRP A 55 0.67 8.65 -6.99
CA TRP A 55 -0.33 8.81 -5.92
C TRP A 55 0.26 9.10 -4.54
N ASN A 56 1.58 9.29 -4.43
CA ASN A 56 2.32 9.42 -3.17
C ASN A 56 2.00 8.30 -2.15
N ILE A 57 1.65 7.11 -2.61
CA ILE A 57 1.36 6.01 -1.68
C ILE A 57 2.71 5.45 -1.19
N PRO A 58 2.95 5.35 0.13
CA PRO A 58 4.24 4.95 0.71
C PRO A 58 4.46 3.44 0.63
N LYS A 59 4.41 2.88 -0.58
CA LYS A 59 4.60 1.45 -0.84
C LYS A 59 6.03 1.03 -0.53
N LYS A 60 6.15 -0.12 0.12
CA LYS A 60 7.39 -0.86 0.38
C LYS A 60 7.30 -2.22 -0.29
N LEU A 61 8.42 -2.75 -0.75
CA LEU A 61 8.46 -4.10 -1.31
C LEU A 61 8.45 -5.13 -0.17
N ALA A 62 7.70 -6.21 -0.34
CA ALA A 62 7.72 -7.36 0.56
C ALA A 62 7.46 -8.66 -0.20
N ARG A 63 7.84 -9.79 0.41
CA ARG A 63 7.53 -11.13 -0.09
C ARG A 63 6.30 -11.67 0.63
N PHE A 64 5.34 -12.18 -0.12
CA PHE A 64 4.10 -12.74 0.40
C PHE A 64 4.07 -14.24 0.19
N GLU A 65 3.68 -14.98 1.22
CA GLU A 65 3.44 -16.42 1.13
C GLU A 65 2.02 -16.73 1.58
N PHE A 66 1.30 -17.45 0.73
CA PHE A 66 -0.07 -17.91 0.98
C PHE A 66 -0.09 -19.44 0.95
N THR A 67 -0.31 -20.07 2.10
CA THR A 67 -0.30 -21.54 2.22
C THR A 67 -1.66 -22.02 2.70
N PRO A 68 -2.38 -22.84 1.91
CA PRO A 68 -3.58 -23.51 2.39
C PRO A 68 -3.26 -24.35 3.63
N VAL A 69 -4.15 -24.37 4.62
CA VAL A 69 -3.96 -25.22 5.79
C VAL A 69 -4.42 -26.63 5.44
N GLU A 70 -3.56 -27.62 5.63
CA GLU A 70 -3.90 -29.03 5.34
C GLU A 70 -5.16 -29.48 6.07
N GLY A 71 -5.97 -30.30 5.39
CA GLY A 71 -7.24 -30.81 5.91
C GLY A 71 -8.37 -29.78 5.95
N THR A 72 -8.18 -28.55 5.44
CA THR A 72 -9.27 -27.58 5.31
C THR A 72 -9.16 -26.69 4.08
N THR A 73 -10.30 -26.41 3.45
CA THR A 73 -10.42 -25.49 2.31
C THR A 73 -10.71 -24.05 2.75
N ASN A 74 -11.04 -23.83 4.02
CA ASN A 74 -11.51 -22.53 4.52
C ASN A 74 -10.45 -21.75 5.30
N LYS A 75 -9.24 -22.29 5.47
CA LYS A 75 -8.14 -21.58 6.14
C LYS A 75 -6.96 -21.34 5.21
N LEU A 76 -6.35 -20.17 5.37
CA LEU A 76 -5.17 -19.75 4.64
C LEU A 76 -4.17 -19.15 5.61
N ASN A 77 -2.95 -19.66 5.63
CA ASN A 77 -1.84 -19.02 6.32
C ASN A 77 -1.23 -17.96 5.41
N VAL A 78 -0.95 -16.79 5.99
CA VAL A 78 -0.32 -15.66 5.31
C VAL A 78 0.91 -15.28 6.10
N LYS A 79 2.06 -15.24 5.42
CA LYS A 79 3.31 -14.72 5.95
C LYS A 79 3.84 -13.63 5.04
N ILE A 80 4.37 -12.56 5.63
CA ILE A 80 4.94 -11.45 4.90
C ILE A 80 6.32 -11.13 5.46
N TYR A 81 7.28 -11.02 4.55
CA TYR A 81 8.70 -10.83 4.86
C TYR A 81 9.15 -9.49 4.32
N GLY A 82 9.87 -8.73 5.15
CA GLY A 82 10.36 -7.41 4.81
C GLY A 82 11.53 -7.52 3.83
N LEU A 83 11.69 -6.51 2.98
CA LEU A 83 12.91 -6.36 2.20
C LEU A 83 14.07 -6.08 3.16
N LYS A 84 15.12 -6.89 3.06
CA LYS A 84 16.34 -6.78 3.86
C LYS A 84 17.42 -5.98 3.12
N SER A 85 17.66 -6.35 1.86
CA SER A 85 18.60 -5.66 0.97
C SER A 85 18.14 -5.84 -0.47
N PHE A 86 18.74 -5.13 -1.40
CA PHE A 86 18.58 -5.41 -2.82
C PHE A 86 19.81 -4.98 -3.59
N ARG A 87 19.97 -5.50 -4.80
CA ARG A 87 20.97 -5.01 -5.74
C ARG A 87 20.44 -4.99 -7.15
N PHE A 88 21.04 -4.16 -7.98
CA PHE A 88 20.90 -4.25 -9.42
C PHE A 88 22.11 -4.95 -9.98
N THR A 89 21.88 -6.11 -10.59
CA THR A 89 22.96 -6.86 -11.21
C THR A 89 22.81 -6.81 -12.71
N ARG A 90 23.94 -6.59 -13.39
CA ARG A 90 23.98 -6.58 -14.85
C ARG A 90 23.93 -8.02 -15.37
N SER A 91 23.10 -8.29 -16.36
CA SER A 91 23.10 -9.59 -17.02
C SER A 91 24.36 -9.72 -17.88
N SER A 92 25.10 -10.83 -17.73
CA SER A 92 26.38 -11.09 -18.40
C SER A 92 26.29 -11.23 -19.93
N GLY A 93 25.09 -11.11 -20.51
CA GLY A 93 24.86 -11.11 -21.95
C GLY A 93 23.90 -10.04 -22.46
N SER A 94 23.52 -9.04 -21.65
CA SER A 94 22.66 -7.94 -22.12
C SER A 94 23.01 -6.59 -21.49
N THR A 95 22.48 -5.51 -22.06
CA THR A 95 22.54 -4.16 -21.46
C THR A 95 21.56 -4.00 -20.30
N GLY A 96 20.75 -5.03 -20.01
CA GLY A 96 19.72 -5.01 -18.99
C GLY A 96 20.27 -5.19 -17.58
N TRP A 97 19.60 -4.55 -16.64
CA TRP A 97 19.77 -4.75 -15.21
C TRP A 97 18.63 -5.60 -14.67
N TYR A 98 18.92 -6.53 -13.78
CA TYR A 98 17.91 -7.24 -13.01
C TYR A 98 17.93 -6.76 -11.56
N PHE A 99 16.74 -6.58 -11.00
CA PHE A 99 16.54 -6.28 -9.60
C PHE A 99 16.54 -7.58 -8.80
N ASP A 100 17.43 -7.67 -7.83
CA ASP A 100 17.66 -8.85 -6.99
C ASP A 100 17.38 -8.51 -5.52
N PRO A 101 16.15 -8.77 -5.03
CA PRO A 101 15.77 -8.49 -3.65
C PRO A 101 16.15 -9.64 -2.70
N GLU A 102 16.74 -9.29 -1.57
CA GLU A 102 16.90 -10.18 -0.41
C GLU A 102 15.84 -9.84 0.63
N PHE A 103 15.11 -10.84 1.13
CA PHE A 103 14.11 -10.65 2.19
C PHE A 103 14.60 -11.26 3.50
N PHE A 104 14.07 -10.78 4.63
CA PHE A 104 14.31 -11.43 5.92
C PHE A 104 13.76 -12.87 5.92
N ASP A 105 14.42 -13.75 6.67
CA ASP A 105 13.99 -15.14 6.87
C ASP A 105 12.79 -15.25 7.82
N THR A 106 12.63 -14.26 8.71
CA THR A 106 11.53 -14.18 9.67
C THR A 106 10.43 -13.27 9.15
N PRO A 107 9.15 -13.71 9.13
CA PRO A 107 8.07 -12.85 8.71
C PRO A 107 7.77 -11.80 9.78
N PHE A 108 7.69 -10.53 9.38
CA PHE A 108 7.24 -9.46 10.28
C PHE A 108 5.72 -9.49 10.49
N PHE A 109 4.99 -10.23 9.64
CA PHE A 109 3.54 -10.38 9.72
C PHE A 109 3.14 -11.83 9.47
N ASN A 110 2.35 -12.42 10.36
CA ASN A 110 1.92 -13.81 10.25
C ASN A 110 0.50 -14.00 10.79
N MET A 111 -0.40 -14.49 9.94
CA MET A 111 -1.79 -14.77 10.34
C MET A 111 -2.37 -16.01 9.69
N THR A 112 -3.41 -16.56 10.31
CA THR A 112 -4.36 -17.47 9.66
C THR A 112 -5.67 -16.75 9.42
N ILE A 113 -6.12 -16.76 8.16
CA ILE A 113 -7.45 -16.32 7.75
C ILE A 113 -8.39 -17.51 7.83
N HIS A 114 -9.51 -17.39 8.53
CA HIS A 114 -10.57 -18.38 8.61
C HIS A 114 -11.81 -17.86 7.87
N ARG A 115 -12.16 -18.46 6.74
CA ARG A 115 -13.32 -18.09 5.93
C ARG A 115 -14.55 -18.80 6.48
N HIS A 116 -15.53 -18.04 6.94
CA HIS A 116 -16.72 -18.58 7.61
C HIS A 116 -17.90 -18.78 6.67
N LEU A 117 -17.98 -17.97 5.61
CA LEU A 117 -19.06 -18.04 4.64
C LEU A 117 -18.50 -18.09 3.22
N ALA A 118 -19.16 -18.85 2.35
CA ALA A 118 -19.00 -18.67 0.91
C ALA A 118 -19.25 -17.18 0.57
N PRO A 119 -18.55 -16.62 -0.43
CA PRO A 119 -18.73 -15.21 -0.79
C PRO A 119 -20.20 -14.96 -1.08
N LEU A 120 -20.85 -14.15 -0.22
CA LEU A 120 -22.20 -13.69 -0.49
C LEU A 120 -22.13 -12.85 -1.77
N ASN A 121 -23.11 -13.00 -2.66
CA ASN A 121 -23.25 -12.17 -3.85
C ASN A 121 -23.72 -10.76 -3.44
N ILE A 122 -22.90 -10.04 -2.68
CA ILE A 122 -23.08 -8.62 -2.45
C ILE A 122 -22.23 -7.95 -3.53
N PRO A 123 -22.84 -7.44 -4.62
CA PRO A 123 -22.12 -6.62 -5.58
C PRO A 123 -21.75 -5.32 -4.84
N VAL A 124 -20.52 -5.26 -4.36
CA VAL A 124 -20.02 -4.04 -3.74
C VAL A 124 -19.60 -3.12 -4.89
N ASP A 125 -20.43 -2.13 -5.24
CA ASP A 125 -20.03 -0.96 -6.04
C ASP A 125 -19.89 0.23 -5.09
N LEU A 126 -18.75 0.31 -4.40
CA LEU A 126 -18.50 1.37 -3.41
C LEU A 126 -18.56 2.77 -4.02
N GLY A 127 -18.40 2.90 -5.34
CA GLY A 127 -18.52 4.18 -6.03
C GLY A 127 -19.93 4.80 -5.96
N LYS A 128 -20.96 3.99 -5.68
CA LYS A 128 -22.38 4.39 -5.64
C LYS A 128 -22.98 4.42 -4.22
N LEU A 129 -22.24 4.00 -3.21
CA LEU A 129 -22.67 4.04 -1.81
C LEU A 129 -21.99 5.24 -1.12
N PRO A 130 -22.69 6.36 -0.89
CA PRO A 130 -22.08 7.58 -0.34
C PRO A 130 -21.52 7.39 1.09
N ILE A 131 -21.92 6.34 1.79
CA ILE A 131 -21.45 5.99 3.14
C ILE A 131 -20.04 5.35 3.11
N LEU A 132 -19.56 4.92 1.94
CA LEU A 132 -18.27 4.23 1.76
C LEU A 132 -17.39 4.95 0.74
N ASP A 133 -17.19 6.26 0.92
CA ASP A 133 -16.21 7.04 0.16
C ASP A 133 -14.78 6.63 0.53
N LEU A 134 -14.18 5.75 -0.27
CA LEU A 134 -12.77 5.35 -0.18
C LEU A 134 -11.85 6.34 -0.89
N THR A 135 -12.07 7.63 -0.65
CA THR A 135 -11.11 8.66 -1.04
C THR A 135 -9.91 8.58 -0.12
N LEU A 136 -8.73 8.48 -0.73
CA LEU A 136 -7.44 8.52 -0.08
C LEU A 136 -6.82 9.90 -0.23
N LEU A 137 -6.14 10.33 0.83
CA LEU A 137 -5.27 11.48 0.84
C LEU A 137 -3.87 11.04 1.25
N GLN A 138 -2.87 11.40 0.46
CA GLN A 138 -1.48 11.13 0.73
C GLN A 138 -0.65 12.41 0.71
N PRO A 139 0.16 12.69 1.73
CA PRO A 139 1.14 13.76 1.66
C PRO A 139 2.21 13.41 0.64
N PRO A 140 3.06 14.38 0.30
CA PRO A 140 4.32 14.04 -0.32
C PRO A 140 5.08 12.99 0.46
N LEU A 141 5.80 12.15 -0.29
CA LEU A 141 6.72 11.18 0.30
C LEU A 141 7.97 11.93 0.74
N GLN A 142 8.36 11.77 2.00
CA GLN A 142 9.59 12.34 2.56
C GLN A 142 10.81 11.87 1.74
N THR A 143 11.71 12.80 1.44
CA THR A 143 13.05 12.51 0.91
C THR A 143 14.03 12.37 2.06
N VAL A 144 15.20 11.81 1.76
CA VAL A 144 16.25 11.43 2.72
C VAL A 144 16.90 12.63 3.45
N ASP A 145 16.45 13.86 3.17
CA ASP A 145 17.06 15.10 3.68
C ASP A 145 16.39 15.68 4.95
N ASP A 146 15.32 15.04 5.48
CA ASP A 146 14.72 15.46 6.75
C ASP A 146 15.52 14.86 7.93
N ASP A 147 16.31 15.71 8.58
CA ASP A 147 17.08 15.49 9.82
C ASP A 147 16.35 14.58 10.84
N ASP A 148 17.12 13.62 11.40
CA ASP A 148 16.90 12.96 12.71
C ASP A 148 16.48 11.47 12.78
N HIS A 149 16.49 10.70 11.68
CA HIS A 149 16.38 9.23 11.78
C HIS A 149 17.44 8.51 10.92
N GLN A 150 18.08 7.49 11.52
CA GLN A 150 19.18 6.72 10.93
C GLN A 150 18.91 6.36 9.45
N PRO A 151 19.91 6.53 8.56
CA PRO A 151 19.72 6.31 7.14
C PRO A 151 19.28 4.87 6.88
N LEU A 152 18.06 4.70 6.36
CA LEU A 152 17.70 3.46 5.67
C LEU A 152 18.55 3.43 4.39
N GLU A 153 19.65 2.67 4.48
CA GLU A 153 20.56 2.16 3.45
C GLU A 153 20.59 2.92 2.08
N PRO A 154 21.79 3.36 1.62
CA PRO A 154 22.00 4.25 0.47
C PRO A 154 21.45 3.76 -0.88
N ASP A 155 21.01 2.50 -1.00
CA ASP A 155 20.51 1.92 -2.25
C ASP A 155 19.11 2.41 -2.66
N LEU A 156 18.28 2.94 -1.73
CA LEU A 156 16.92 3.44 -2.05
C LEU A 156 16.90 4.74 -2.86
N LEU A 157 18.01 5.49 -2.88
CA LEU A 157 18.16 6.73 -3.65
C LEU A 157 18.08 6.50 -5.17
N HIS A 158 18.44 5.32 -5.67
CA HIS A 158 18.41 5.01 -7.10
C HIS A 158 17.02 4.61 -7.64
N LEU A 159 16.05 4.33 -6.75
CA LEU A 159 14.67 4.01 -7.13
C LEU A 159 13.76 5.25 -7.20
N ASN A 160 14.17 6.38 -6.66
CA ASN A 160 13.45 7.65 -6.77
C ASN A 160 14.23 8.57 -7.74
N PRO A 161 13.97 8.54 -9.06
CA PRO A 161 14.50 9.56 -9.95
C PRO A 161 13.99 10.95 -9.49
N PRO A 162 14.69 12.05 -9.84
CA PRO A 162 14.41 13.41 -9.35
C PRO A 162 13.09 14.03 -9.87
N ILE A 163 12.17 13.20 -10.37
CA ILE A 163 11.04 13.59 -11.24
C ILE A 163 9.71 13.64 -10.50
N VAL A 164 9.63 13.20 -9.24
CA VAL A 164 8.39 13.34 -8.48
C VAL A 164 8.32 14.79 -7.97
N ASP A 165 7.28 15.52 -8.37
CA ASP A 165 6.95 16.79 -7.71
C ASP A 165 6.50 16.48 -6.27
N HIS A 166 7.49 16.46 -5.38
CA HIS A 166 7.40 16.07 -3.98
C HIS A 166 6.83 17.17 -3.09
N SER A 167 6.21 18.22 -3.65
CA SER A 167 5.62 19.29 -2.84
C SER A 167 4.13 19.09 -2.59
N GLU A 168 3.47 18.32 -3.46
CA GLU A 168 2.01 18.28 -3.51
C GLU A 168 1.40 17.08 -2.80
N TRP A 169 0.38 17.35 -2.00
CA TRP A 169 -0.52 16.32 -1.51
C TRP A 169 -1.40 15.79 -2.65
N LYS A 170 -1.60 14.46 -2.68
CA LYS A 170 -2.39 13.78 -3.69
C LYS A 170 -3.67 13.22 -3.09
N ARG A 171 -4.80 13.53 -3.72
CA ARG A 171 -6.11 12.95 -3.41
C ARG A 171 -6.53 12.01 -4.52
N THR A 172 -6.90 10.77 -4.19
CA THR A 172 -7.33 9.76 -5.17
C THR A 172 -8.50 8.97 -4.65
N LYS A 173 -9.40 8.56 -5.53
CA LYS A 173 -10.56 7.74 -5.17
C LYS A 173 -10.33 6.30 -5.60
N LEU A 174 -10.60 5.38 -4.68
CA LEU A 174 -10.61 3.95 -4.96
C LEU A 174 -12.00 3.50 -5.38
N ALA A 175 -12.09 2.77 -6.48
CA ALA A 175 -13.27 2.02 -6.86
C ALA A 175 -13.00 0.53 -6.67
N ILE A 176 -13.80 -0.12 -5.83
CA ILE A 176 -13.75 -1.58 -5.60
C ILE A 176 -15.02 -2.17 -6.17
N LYS A 177 -14.86 -3.19 -7.02
CA LYS A 177 -15.94 -4.04 -7.52
C LYS A 177 -15.61 -5.50 -7.28
N GLY A 178 -16.53 -6.27 -6.72
CA GLY A 178 -16.29 -7.70 -6.53
C GLY A 178 -17.28 -8.36 -5.58
N ARG A 179 -17.00 -9.64 -5.29
CA ARG A 179 -17.73 -10.43 -4.29
C ARG A 179 -17.03 -10.33 -2.94
N CYS A 180 -17.78 -10.39 -1.86
CA CYS A 180 -17.24 -10.42 -0.50
C CYS A 180 -17.82 -11.58 0.32
N GLY A 181 -17.00 -12.19 1.17
CA GLY A 181 -17.42 -13.14 2.20
C GLY A 181 -16.92 -12.70 3.57
N LEU A 182 -17.38 -13.38 4.62
CA LEU A 182 -16.92 -13.12 5.98
C LEU A 182 -15.75 -14.02 6.35
N CYS A 183 -14.81 -13.45 7.08
CA CYS A 183 -13.68 -14.18 7.65
C CYS A 183 -13.35 -13.67 9.06
N SER A 184 -12.64 -14.48 9.82
CA SER A 184 -11.93 -14.04 11.01
C SER A 184 -10.43 -14.26 10.82
N PHE A 185 -9.64 -13.60 11.66
CA PHE A 185 -8.19 -13.65 11.58
C PHE A 185 -7.61 -14.08 12.93
N LYS A 186 -6.49 -14.79 12.88
CA LYS A 186 -5.72 -15.15 14.07
C LYS A 186 -4.26 -14.81 13.82
N GLY A 187 -3.67 -14.00 14.69
CA GLY A 187 -2.24 -13.73 14.68
C GLY A 187 -1.45 -14.96 15.13
N ASN A 188 -0.36 -15.23 14.43
CA ASN A 188 0.48 -16.41 14.67
C ASN A 188 1.93 -16.04 15.02
N LEU A 189 2.26 -14.75 15.14
CA LEU A 189 3.54 -14.33 15.67
C LEU A 189 3.60 -14.58 17.18
N GLN A 190 4.78 -14.95 17.66
CA GLN A 190 5.09 -15.14 19.09
C GLN A 190 6.39 -14.43 19.54
N PRO A 191 6.64 -13.14 19.22
CA PRO A 191 7.74 -12.42 19.86
C PRO A 191 7.27 -11.96 21.26
N GLY A 192 7.42 -12.82 22.26
CA GLY A 192 7.11 -12.54 23.67
C GLY A 192 5.77 -13.09 24.19
N ASN A 193 5.49 -12.88 25.49
CA ASN A 193 4.38 -13.49 26.26
C ASN A 193 2.95 -13.12 25.83
N ARG A 194 2.73 -12.40 24.71
CA ARG A 194 1.39 -12.03 24.22
C ARG A 194 0.83 -13.10 23.30
N LYS A 195 -0.37 -13.61 23.62
CA LYS A 195 -1.09 -14.55 22.75
C LYS A 195 -1.64 -13.80 21.52
N ALA A 196 -1.39 -14.36 20.32
CA ALA A 196 -2.01 -14.02 19.04
C ALA A 196 -1.63 -12.65 18.42
N GLN A 197 -0.34 -12.36 18.36
CA GLN A 197 0.22 -11.17 17.69
C GLN A 197 0.20 -11.34 16.15
N PHE A 198 -0.12 -10.25 15.44
CA PHE A 198 -0.19 -10.26 13.98
C PHE A 198 1.11 -9.77 13.34
N ALA A 199 1.72 -8.77 13.95
CA ALA A 199 2.92 -8.12 13.45
C ALA A 199 3.97 -7.91 14.54
N ASP A 200 5.24 -7.78 14.18
CA ASP A 200 6.35 -7.65 15.12
C ASP A 200 6.38 -6.34 15.92
N GLY A 201 5.66 -5.30 15.47
CA GLY A 201 5.66 -3.98 16.08
C GLY A 201 6.79 -3.05 15.63
N GLU A 202 7.72 -3.55 14.82
CA GLU A 202 8.87 -2.80 14.29
C GLU A 202 8.65 -2.47 12.81
N HIS A 203 8.48 -3.48 11.96
CA HIS A 203 8.25 -3.30 10.52
C HIS A 203 6.78 -2.97 10.23
N PHE A 204 5.87 -3.52 11.04
CA PHE A 204 4.44 -3.24 10.96
C PHE A 204 3.87 -3.22 12.39
N PRO A 205 3.04 -2.22 12.75
CA PRO A 205 2.50 -2.13 14.11
C PRO A 205 1.65 -3.35 14.40
N ASP A 206 1.78 -3.91 15.60
CA ASP A 206 0.84 -4.94 16.02
C ASP A 206 -0.58 -4.35 16.08
N ILE A 207 -1.54 -5.08 15.53
CA ILE A 207 -2.92 -4.62 15.41
C ILE A 207 -3.86 -5.54 16.16
N LYS A 208 -4.94 -4.96 16.67
CA LYS A 208 -6.10 -5.69 17.18
C LYS A 208 -7.24 -5.56 16.17
N PRO A 209 -7.31 -6.43 15.15
CA PRO A 209 -8.37 -6.33 14.15
C PRO A 209 -9.74 -6.59 14.79
N TYR A 210 -10.79 -6.12 14.13
CA TYR A 210 -12.14 -6.51 14.46
C TYR A 210 -12.30 -8.04 14.41
N ARG A 211 -13.22 -8.58 15.21
CA ARG A 211 -13.48 -10.03 15.29
C ARG A 211 -13.86 -10.65 13.95
N ILE A 212 -14.44 -9.86 13.06
CA ILE A 212 -14.90 -10.25 11.73
C ILE A 212 -14.32 -9.24 10.73
N GLY A 213 -13.84 -9.73 9.60
CA GLY A 213 -13.52 -8.92 8.43
C GLY A 213 -14.04 -9.54 7.15
N PHE A 214 -13.69 -8.88 6.05
CA PHE A 214 -14.16 -9.23 4.72
C PHE A 214 -13.06 -9.94 3.93
N HIS A 215 -13.42 -11.05 3.29
CA HIS A 215 -12.59 -11.74 2.32
C HIS A 215 -13.17 -11.50 0.93
N PHE A 216 -12.39 -10.94 0.03
CA PHE A 216 -12.82 -10.75 -1.34
C PHE A 216 -12.06 -11.72 -2.27
N PRO A 217 -12.68 -12.80 -2.76
CA PRO A 217 -11.97 -13.80 -3.57
C PRO A 217 -11.56 -13.29 -4.94
N ARG A 218 -12.32 -12.32 -5.49
CA ARG A 218 -12.02 -11.62 -6.74
C ARG A 218 -12.53 -10.19 -6.64
N ILE A 219 -11.61 -9.22 -6.73
CA ILE A 219 -11.93 -7.80 -6.85
C ILE A 219 -11.27 -7.20 -8.06
N SER A 220 -11.94 -6.22 -8.63
CA SER A 220 -11.32 -5.20 -9.48
C SER A 220 -11.15 -3.96 -8.62
N LEU A 221 -9.89 -3.61 -8.36
CA LEU A 221 -9.50 -2.36 -7.74
C LEU A 221 -9.08 -1.40 -8.85
N THR A 222 -9.73 -0.24 -8.94
CA THR A 222 -9.35 0.84 -9.84
C THR A 222 -8.94 2.04 -9.01
N VAL A 223 -7.68 2.46 -9.16
CA VAL A 223 -7.17 3.70 -8.58
C VAL A 223 -7.35 4.79 -9.62
N LEU A 224 -8.21 5.76 -9.33
CA LEU A 224 -8.44 6.87 -10.25
C LEU A 224 -7.23 7.83 -10.25
N PRO A 225 -7.01 8.62 -11.32
CA PRO A 225 -5.97 9.63 -11.36
C PRO A 225 -6.00 10.53 -10.12
N ALA A 226 -4.82 10.82 -9.56
CA ALA A 226 -4.73 11.73 -8.42
C ALA A 226 -4.96 13.18 -8.85
N SER A 227 -5.57 13.97 -7.97
CA SER A 227 -5.57 15.43 -8.07
C SER A 227 -4.69 16.03 -6.98
N SER A 228 -3.93 17.06 -7.33
CA SER A 228 -3.20 17.91 -6.38
C SER A 228 -4.20 18.77 -5.60
N ILE A 229 -3.93 19.00 -4.31
CA ILE A 229 -4.86 19.72 -3.43
C ILE A 229 -4.34 21.08 -2.94
N LEU A 230 -3.09 21.45 -3.24
CA LEU A 230 -2.58 22.79 -2.98
C LEU A 230 -3.09 23.74 -4.08
N ALA A 231 -3.48 24.95 -3.70
CA ALA A 231 -3.76 26.00 -4.68
C ALA A 231 -2.45 26.30 -5.41
N SER A 232 -2.47 26.25 -6.74
CA SER A 232 -1.38 26.84 -7.52
C SER A 232 -1.27 28.29 -7.09
N SER A 233 -0.13 28.69 -6.55
CA SER A 233 0.21 30.10 -6.49
C SER A 233 0.46 30.55 -7.92
N ASP A 234 -0.61 30.91 -8.63
CA ASP A 234 -0.45 31.68 -9.87
C ASP A 234 0.29 32.97 -9.47
N PRO A 235 1.47 33.26 -10.05
CA PRO A 235 2.09 34.54 -9.83
C PRO A 235 1.12 35.59 -10.37
N LEU A 236 0.72 36.51 -9.49
CA LEU A 236 0.01 37.73 -9.83
C LEU A 236 0.65 38.31 -11.10
N SER A 237 -0.09 38.25 -12.20
CA SER A 237 0.20 39.04 -13.40
C SER A 237 0.24 40.50 -12.94
N GLU A 238 1.45 41.05 -12.81
CA GLU A 238 1.66 42.49 -12.77
C GLU A 238 1.02 43.08 -14.02
N LYS A 239 -0.06 43.83 -13.81
CA LYS A 239 -0.54 44.78 -14.79
C LYS A 239 0.45 45.93 -14.80
N HIS A 240 1.22 46.03 -15.88
CA HIS A 240 1.80 47.29 -16.35
C HIS A 240 1.15 47.68 -17.66
#